data_AF-A0A4Q3J054-F1
#
_entry.id   AF-A0A4Q3J054-F1
#
_cell.length_a   1.000
_cell.length_b   1.000
_cell.length_c   1.000
_cell.angle_alpha   90.00
_cell.angle_beta   90.00
_cell.angle_gamma   90.00
#
_symmetry.space_group_name_H-M   'P 1'
#
loop_
_entity.id
_entity.type
_entity.pdbx_description
1 polymer ?
#
loop_
_entity_poly.entity_id
_entity_poly.type
_entity_poly.pdbx_seq_one_letter_code
_entity_poly.pdbx_strand_id
1 'polypeptide(L)'
;MRSGGAMPRPPSSRCASIWARCCPTWCISRRAIRTISSDRAARRRSCLALASRAILRRNDYGGGTMTTRRDLLAGAGLAALATQLPLAAFAQAKDGVTIGMTLEPPTLDPTSGAAQAIREVTLQNIFEGLVAMDRTGKLVPALAESWTLASDNLTYTFKLRPNARFHDGTPFSSRDVKFSFERAVAPDSTNAQRWIFTPIASIEAPDPVRLIITLKQPTANFVYGLSWGDAVIVSPATAANNKTDPVGTGPFKFARWNRGDRLELTRNDDYWGAKPALAKAVFRFISDPQAQVAALRAGDIDVFTNLSAPEAIPQLKADPKLKVTLGKTEGETILAINNAKAPFSDVRVRQAISHVLDRKTIALGIYGFDLDYIGSHFSPLHPAYV
;
A
#
# COMPACT_ATOMS: atom_id res chain seq x y z
N MET A 1 55.89 48.25 -20.00
CA MET A 1 56.62 47.81 -21.20
C MET A 1 55.83 46.68 -21.87
N ARG A 2 55.40 46.91 -23.13
CA ARG A 2 55.01 45.97 -24.21
C ARG A 2 54.02 44.84 -23.89
N SER A 3 52.73 44.99 -24.27
CA SER A 3 52.08 44.58 -25.56
C SER A 3 51.78 43.07 -25.60
N GLY A 4 50.57 42.56 -25.80
CA GLY A 4 49.51 42.94 -26.74
C GLY A 4 49.34 41.79 -27.75
N GLY A 5 48.17 41.15 -27.82
CA GLY A 5 47.92 40.06 -28.78
C GLY A 5 46.45 39.63 -28.80
N ALA A 6 45.79 39.87 -29.94
CA ALA A 6 44.35 39.80 -30.17
C ALA A 6 43.84 38.41 -30.62
N MET A 7 42.53 38.20 -30.49
CA MET A 7 41.74 37.10 -31.07
C MET A 7 41.81 37.02 -32.60
N PRO A 8 41.40 35.86 -33.16
CA PRO A 8 40.43 35.87 -34.24
C PRO A 8 39.17 35.03 -33.97
N ARG A 9 38.07 35.48 -34.58
CA ARG A 9 36.71 34.93 -34.61
C ARG A 9 36.52 33.93 -35.79
N PRO A 10 35.37 33.21 -35.89
CA PRO A 10 35.25 31.85 -36.44
C PRO A 10 34.88 31.83 -37.93
N PRO A 11 34.86 30.66 -38.60
CA PRO A 11 34.24 30.54 -39.91
C PRO A 11 32.75 30.21 -39.82
N SER A 12 32.02 30.84 -40.72
CA SER A 12 30.59 30.77 -40.98
C SER A 12 30.21 29.64 -41.94
N SER A 13 28.91 29.34 -41.92
CA SER A 13 28.09 28.49 -42.79
C SER A 13 28.42 28.47 -44.29
N ARG A 14 28.31 27.28 -44.93
CA ARG A 14 27.38 26.94 -46.05
C ARG A 14 27.80 25.64 -46.77
N CYS A 15 26.94 24.62 -46.77
CA CYS A 15 26.36 24.02 -47.99
C CYS A 15 25.46 22.83 -47.66
N ALA A 16 24.38 22.72 -48.44
CA ALA A 16 23.21 21.87 -48.28
C ALA A 16 23.30 20.57 -49.11
N SER A 17 22.27 19.72 -48.94
CA SER A 17 21.97 18.43 -49.63
C SER A 17 22.83 17.25 -49.15
N ILE A 18 22.27 16.14 -48.67
CA ILE A 18 21.46 15.17 -49.42
C ILE A 18 20.45 14.45 -48.50
N TRP A 19 19.24 14.30 -49.02
CA TRP A 19 18.11 13.55 -48.46
C TRP A 19 18.16 12.06 -48.84
N ALA A 20 17.69 11.22 -47.91
CA ALA A 20 16.88 10.00 -48.08
C ALA A 20 17.48 8.73 -48.73
N ARG A 21 17.36 7.62 -47.98
CA ARG A 21 16.99 6.20 -48.34
C ARG A 21 17.62 5.26 -47.29
N CYS A 22 17.01 4.21 -46.73
CA CYS A 22 15.78 3.46 -47.01
C CYS A 22 15.34 2.72 -45.73
N CYS A 23 14.05 2.74 -45.44
CA CYS A 23 13.36 1.82 -44.51
C CYS A 23 12.18 1.21 -45.31
N PRO A 24 11.93 -0.10 -45.29
CA PRO A 24 10.91 -0.71 -46.14
C PRO A 24 9.50 -0.64 -45.52
N THR A 25 8.60 -0.01 -46.28
CA THR A 25 7.21 -0.38 -46.58
C THR A 25 6.52 -1.41 -45.69
N TRP A 26 5.45 -1.00 -44.99
CA TRP A 26 4.17 -1.73 -44.96
C TRP A 26 3.01 -0.72 -45.09
N CYS A 27 2.17 -0.95 -46.08
CA CYS A 27 1.14 -0.06 -46.59
C CYS A 27 -0.23 -0.67 -46.25
N ILE A 28 -1.08 0.03 -45.50
CA ILE A 28 -2.51 -0.29 -45.39
C ILE A 28 -3.28 1.02 -45.60
N SER A 29 -3.91 1.16 -46.77
CA SER A 29 -4.78 2.28 -47.08
C SER A 29 -6.23 1.95 -46.72
N ARG A 30 -6.90 2.95 -46.14
CA ARG A 30 -8.33 3.00 -45.87
C ARG A 30 -9.08 3.37 -47.15
N ARG A 31 -10.15 2.63 -47.48
CA ARG A 31 -11.39 3.18 -48.10
C ARG A 31 -12.47 2.11 -48.17
N ALA A 32 -13.59 2.35 -47.49
CA ALA A 32 -14.93 2.45 -48.09
C ALA A 32 -16.01 2.49 -46.99
N ILE A 33 -16.56 3.68 -46.76
CA ILE A 33 -17.87 3.90 -46.14
C ILE A 33 -18.80 4.25 -47.30
N ARG A 34 -19.88 3.47 -47.50
CA ARG A 34 -21.24 3.95 -47.84
C ARG A 34 -22.23 2.80 -48.03
N THR A 35 -23.27 2.83 -47.19
CA THR A 35 -24.71 2.60 -47.47
C THR A 35 -25.13 1.48 -48.44
N ILE A 36 -25.98 0.56 -47.96
CA ILE A 36 -27.30 0.24 -48.54
C ILE A 36 -28.20 -0.28 -47.42
N SER A 37 -29.32 0.41 -47.24
CA SER A 37 -30.52 -0.04 -46.54
C SER A 37 -31.46 -0.74 -47.52
N SER A 38 -32.09 -1.84 -47.11
CA SER A 38 -33.53 -2.17 -47.27
C SER A 38 -33.80 -3.66 -47.48
N ASP A 39 -34.74 -4.15 -46.66
CA ASP A 39 -35.72 -5.21 -46.90
C ASP A 39 -35.31 -6.61 -47.37
N ARG A 40 -35.49 -7.60 -46.47
CA ARG A 40 -36.75 -8.38 -46.43
C ARG A 40 -36.84 -9.26 -45.18
N ALA A 41 -37.93 -9.07 -44.46
CA ALA A 41 -38.47 -10.01 -43.48
C ALA A 41 -38.81 -11.38 -44.12
N ALA A 42 -38.56 -12.48 -43.39
CA ALA A 42 -39.53 -13.54 -43.13
C ALA A 42 -38.90 -14.79 -42.46
N ARG A 43 -39.62 -15.35 -41.47
CA ARG A 43 -39.55 -16.72 -40.90
C ARG A 43 -38.41 -16.97 -39.90
N ARG A 44 -38.61 -17.54 -38.70
CA ARG A 44 -39.75 -18.17 -38.00
C ARG A 44 -39.43 -18.18 -36.49
N ARG A 45 -40.46 -18.00 -35.65
CA ARG A 45 -40.44 -18.14 -34.18
C ARG A 45 -40.81 -19.58 -33.76
N SER A 46 -40.47 -19.90 -32.51
CA SER A 46 -41.24 -20.68 -31.52
C SER A 46 -40.83 -22.14 -31.23
N CYS A 47 -40.55 -22.40 -29.94
CA CYS A 47 -41.04 -23.50 -29.07
C CYS A 47 -40.12 -23.52 -27.81
N LEU A 48 -40.37 -22.73 -26.76
CA LEU A 48 -41.37 -22.86 -25.67
C LEU A 48 -41.32 -24.18 -24.88
N ALA A 49 -41.01 -24.00 -23.59
CA ALA A 49 -41.00 -24.95 -22.50
C ALA A 49 -42.37 -25.58 -22.21
N LEU A 50 -42.35 -26.78 -21.62
CA LEU A 50 -43.38 -27.48 -20.80
C LEU A 50 -42.82 -28.91 -20.59
N ALA A 51 -42.97 -29.64 -19.47
CA ALA A 51 -43.75 -29.47 -18.27
C ALA A 51 -43.16 -30.36 -17.15
N SER A 52 -43.31 -29.93 -15.89
CA SER A 52 -43.16 -30.77 -14.70
C SER A 52 -44.54 -31.19 -14.19
N ARG A 53 -44.58 -32.40 -13.60
CA ARG A 53 -45.66 -33.06 -12.81
C ARG A 53 -46.70 -33.88 -13.57
N ALA A 54 -46.66 -35.19 -13.33
CA ALA A 54 -47.87 -35.98 -13.04
C ALA A 54 -47.52 -37.15 -12.10
N ILE A 55 -48.27 -37.22 -11.01
CA ILE A 55 -48.27 -38.19 -9.93
C ILE A 55 -49.31 -39.27 -10.24
N LEU A 56 -49.01 -40.51 -9.85
CA LEU A 56 -49.89 -41.68 -9.66
C LEU A 56 -50.60 -42.29 -10.88
N ARG A 57 -50.27 -43.57 -11.16
CA ARG A 57 -51.26 -44.65 -11.30
C ARG A 57 -50.60 -46.03 -11.13
N ARG A 58 -51.20 -46.82 -10.25
CA ARG A 58 -51.01 -48.27 -10.04
C ARG A 58 -51.70 -49.06 -11.17
N ASN A 59 -51.06 -50.15 -11.61
CA ASN A 59 -51.57 -51.54 -11.66
C ASN A 59 -50.68 -52.36 -12.61
N ASP A 60 -49.95 -53.32 -12.04
CA ASP A 60 -50.20 -54.77 -12.18
C ASP A 60 -49.82 -55.33 -13.55
N TYR A 61 -48.67 -56.00 -13.59
CA TYR A 61 -48.55 -57.31 -14.23
C TYR A 61 -47.52 -58.15 -13.45
N GLY A 62 -48.00 -59.26 -12.91
CA GLY A 62 -47.17 -60.31 -12.34
C GLY A 62 -46.33 -60.97 -13.43
N GLY A 63 -45.08 -61.24 -13.08
CA GLY A 63 -44.14 -62.00 -13.88
C GLY A 63 -42.92 -62.29 -13.03
N GLY A 64 -42.97 -63.39 -12.29
CA GLY A 64 -41.81 -63.86 -11.53
C GLY A 64 -40.67 -64.19 -12.47
N THR A 65 -39.59 -63.43 -12.40
CA THR A 65 -38.31 -63.78 -13.02
C THR A 65 -37.30 -64.02 -11.90
N MET A 66 -36.84 -65.27 -11.83
CA MET A 66 -35.76 -65.76 -10.98
C MET A 66 -34.55 -64.82 -11.02
N THR A 67 -34.20 -64.23 -9.88
CA THR A 67 -32.91 -63.59 -9.65
C THR A 67 -31.83 -64.66 -9.73
N THR A 68 -31.04 -64.64 -10.80
CA THR A 68 -29.89 -65.53 -10.92
C THR A 68 -28.67 -64.89 -10.28
N ARG A 69 -27.74 -65.71 -9.76
CA ARG A 69 -26.48 -65.27 -9.12
C ARG A 69 -25.61 -64.31 -9.97
N ARG A 70 -25.91 -64.17 -11.27
CA ARG A 70 -25.23 -63.23 -12.17
C ARG A 70 -25.66 -61.77 -11.97
N ASP A 71 -26.88 -61.50 -11.53
CA ASP A 71 -27.38 -60.13 -11.35
C ASP A 71 -26.80 -59.45 -10.09
N LEU A 72 -26.38 -60.25 -9.10
CA LEU A 72 -25.68 -59.78 -7.90
C LEU A 72 -24.24 -59.33 -8.15
N LEU A 73 -23.60 -59.78 -9.24
CA LEU A 73 -22.23 -59.38 -9.60
C LEU A 73 -22.19 -58.11 -10.46
N ALA A 74 -23.28 -57.77 -11.16
CA ALA A 74 -23.38 -56.52 -11.91
C ALA A 74 -23.65 -55.30 -10.99
N GLY A 75 -24.25 -55.51 -9.80
CA GLY A 75 -24.47 -54.45 -8.81
C GLY A 75 -23.24 -54.09 -7.97
N ALA A 76 -22.27 -55.01 -7.85
CA ALA A 76 -21.06 -54.80 -7.02
C ALA A 76 -19.99 -53.93 -7.72
N GLY A 77 -19.99 -53.84 -9.06
CA GLY A 77 -19.03 -53.03 -9.81
C GLY A 77 -19.33 -51.53 -9.82
N LEU A 78 -20.60 -51.13 -9.65
CA LEU A 78 -21.03 -49.73 -9.66
C LEU A 78 -20.97 -49.05 -8.28
N ALA A 79 -20.88 -49.84 -7.19
CA ALA A 79 -20.68 -49.29 -5.84
C ALA A 79 -19.22 -48.92 -5.56
N ALA A 80 -18.26 -49.46 -6.33
CA ALA A 80 -16.83 -49.19 -6.16
C ALA A 80 -16.31 -47.96 -6.92
N LEU A 81 -17.10 -47.38 -7.84
CA LEU A 81 -16.74 -46.18 -8.60
C LEU A 81 -17.30 -44.87 -8.03
N ALA A 82 -18.14 -44.92 -6.99
CA ALA A 82 -18.79 -43.74 -6.41
C ALA A 82 -17.99 -43.06 -5.27
N THR A 83 -16.85 -43.63 -4.86
CA THR A 83 -16.01 -43.07 -3.78
C THR A 83 -14.85 -42.21 -4.26
N GLN A 84 -14.73 -41.96 -5.57
CA GLN A 84 -13.76 -41.01 -6.14
C GLN A 84 -14.39 -39.67 -6.50
N LEU A 85 -15.34 -39.19 -5.70
CA LEU A 85 -15.60 -37.75 -5.68
C LEU A 85 -14.30 -37.09 -5.19
N PRO A 86 -13.62 -36.27 -5.99
CA PRO A 86 -12.55 -35.45 -5.46
C PRO A 86 -13.23 -34.61 -4.38
N LEU A 87 -12.95 -34.90 -3.12
CA LEU A 87 -13.09 -33.91 -2.07
C LEU A 87 -12.38 -32.70 -2.64
N ALA A 88 -13.15 -31.69 -3.04
CA ALA A 88 -12.61 -30.40 -3.36
C ALA A 88 -11.74 -30.08 -2.15
N ALA A 89 -10.42 -30.15 -2.35
CA ALA A 89 -9.48 -29.75 -1.35
C ALA A 89 -9.81 -28.28 -1.14
N PHE A 90 -10.60 -28.00 -0.09
CA PHE A 90 -10.82 -26.65 0.38
C PHE A 90 -9.42 -26.12 0.57
N ALA A 91 -9.02 -25.19 -0.30
CA ALA A 91 -7.70 -24.58 -0.24
C ALA A 91 -7.52 -24.14 1.21
N GLN A 92 -6.58 -24.80 1.90
CA GLN A 92 -6.39 -24.60 3.32
C GLN A 92 -6.06 -23.11 3.47
N ALA A 93 -6.94 -22.39 4.18
CA ALA A 93 -6.80 -20.94 4.29
C ALA A 93 -5.39 -20.62 4.80
N LYS A 94 -4.65 -19.81 4.04
CA LYS A 94 -3.28 -19.47 4.39
C LYS A 94 -3.30 -18.68 5.71
N ASP A 95 -2.67 -19.23 6.76
CA ASP A 95 -2.65 -18.63 8.11
C ASP A 95 -1.54 -17.57 8.28
N GLY A 96 -0.93 -17.16 7.16
CA GLY A 96 0.04 -16.08 7.15
C GLY A 96 0.23 -15.47 5.78
N VAL A 97 0.88 -14.32 5.76
CA VAL A 97 1.21 -13.57 4.53
C VAL A 97 2.69 -13.28 4.47
N THR A 98 3.28 -13.44 3.29
CA THR A 98 4.64 -12.97 2.99
C THR A 98 4.55 -11.71 2.14
N ILE A 99 5.06 -10.61 2.69
CA ILE A 99 5.10 -9.28 2.09
C ILE A 99 6.53 -9.01 1.65
N GLY A 100 6.72 -8.65 0.38
CA GLY A 100 8.00 -8.22 -0.15
C GLY A 100 8.26 -6.74 0.12
N MET A 101 9.49 -6.42 0.51
CA MET A 101 9.96 -5.06 0.72
C MET A 101 11.28 -4.83 -0.02
N THR A 102 11.46 -3.66 -0.62
CA THR A 102 12.72 -3.32 -1.30
C THR A 102 13.87 -3.09 -0.32
N LEU A 103 13.57 -2.46 0.82
CA LEU A 103 14.57 -2.03 1.79
C LEU A 103 14.35 -2.69 3.15
N GLU A 104 15.42 -3.20 3.74
CA GLU A 104 15.43 -3.55 5.16
C GLU A 104 15.39 -2.27 6.01
N PRO A 105 14.54 -2.20 7.04
CA PRO A 105 14.53 -1.05 7.95
C PRO A 105 15.84 -0.97 8.75
N PRO A 106 16.42 0.23 8.98
CA PRO A 106 17.65 0.35 9.77
C PRO A 106 17.41 0.05 11.27
N THR A 107 16.22 0.36 11.78
CA THR A 107 15.76 0.10 13.15
C THR A 107 14.25 -0.19 13.12
N LEU A 108 13.66 -0.59 14.24
CA LEU A 108 12.20 -0.78 14.38
C LEU A 108 11.51 0.27 15.25
N ASP A 109 12.21 1.34 15.65
CA ASP A 109 11.61 2.44 16.42
C ASP A 109 11.26 3.60 15.47
N PRO A 110 9.97 3.79 15.12
CA PRO A 110 9.53 4.85 14.20
C PRO A 110 9.68 6.26 14.80
N THR A 111 9.93 6.38 16.10
CA THR A 111 10.19 7.66 16.79
C THR A 111 11.66 8.06 16.74
N SER A 112 12.55 7.22 16.18
CA SER A 112 14.00 7.44 16.13
C SER A 112 14.59 7.49 14.72
N GLY A 113 13.77 7.36 13.67
CA GLY A 113 14.24 7.30 12.29
C GLY A 113 13.20 7.69 11.26
N ALA A 114 13.63 8.43 10.24
CA ALA A 114 12.76 8.91 9.17
C ALA A 114 12.49 7.87 8.06
N ALA A 115 13.24 6.77 8.02
CA ALA A 115 13.19 5.81 6.91
C ALA A 115 11.81 5.14 6.77
N GLN A 116 11.26 5.14 5.56
CA GLN A 116 9.91 4.63 5.34
C GLN A 116 9.77 3.13 5.60
N ALA A 117 10.83 2.36 5.34
CA ALA A 117 10.86 0.92 5.65
C ALA A 117 10.56 0.62 7.12
N ILE A 118 10.85 1.56 8.04
CA ILE A 118 10.51 1.41 9.47
C ILE A 118 8.99 1.37 9.61
N ARG A 119 8.29 2.36 9.06
CA ARG A 119 6.82 2.50 9.20
C ARG A 119 6.07 1.40 8.44
N GLU A 120 6.59 0.94 7.31
CA GLU A 120 6.00 -0.17 6.53
C GLU A 120 5.87 -1.46 7.36
N VAL A 121 6.86 -1.76 8.21
CA VAL A 121 6.79 -2.89 9.15
C VAL A 121 5.99 -2.52 10.40
N THR A 122 6.20 -1.33 10.96
CA THR A 122 5.89 -1.08 12.37
C THR A 122 4.57 -0.34 12.61
N LEU A 123 4.20 0.61 11.74
CA LEU A 123 3.03 1.47 11.94
C LEU A 123 1.75 0.67 11.73
N GLN A 124 0.83 0.72 12.70
CA GLN A 124 -0.45 -0.01 12.73
C GLN A 124 -0.32 -1.55 12.76
N ASN A 125 0.87 -2.11 12.60
CA ASN A 125 1.15 -3.52 12.86
C ASN A 125 1.59 -3.72 14.31
N ILE A 126 2.66 -3.02 14.73
CA ILE A 126 3.29 -3.16 16.04
C ILE A 126 2.90 -1.99 16.94
N PHE A 127 3.08 -0.76 16.45
CA PHE A 127 2.81 0.47 17.21
C PHE A 127 1.56 1.18 16.69
N GLU A 128 0.86 1.84 17.62
CA GLU A 128 -0.33 2.64 17.33
C GLU A 128 -0.19 4.03 17.94
N GLY A 129 -0.79 5.03 17.30
CA GLY A 129 -0.93 6.39 17.84
C GLY A 129 -2.29 6.58 18.52
N LEU A 130 -2.54 7.80 19.01
CA LEU A 130 -3.86 8.18 19.54
C LEU A 130 -4.94 8.09 18.46
N VAL A 131 -4.59 8.49 17.24
CA VAL A 131 -5.44 8.47 16.06
C VAL A 131 -4.72 7.73 14.94
N ALA A 132 -5.47 7.25 13.97
CA ALA A 132 -4.97 6.60 12.77
C ALA A 132 -5.47 7.32 11.52
N MET A 133 -4.82 7.04 10.39
CA MET A 133 -5.32 7.43 9.09
C MET A 133 -5.87 6.20 8.37
N ASP A 134 -7.06 6.32 7.79
CA ASP A 134 -7.65 5.26 6.98
C ASP A 134 -7.13 5.28 5.53
N ARG A 135 -7.58 4.32 4.73
CA ARG A 135 -7.19 4.18 3.31
C ARG A 135 -7.62 5.36 2.43
N THR A 136 -8.46 6.25 2.93
CA THR A 136 -8.95 7.45 2.23
C THR A 136 -8.26 8.73 2.70
N GLY A 137 -7.29 8.62 3.60
CA GLY A 137 -6.59 9.78 4.17
C GLY A 137 -7.35 10.44 5.33
N LYS A 138 -8.45 9.85 5.80
CA LYS A 138 -9.25 10.42 6.89
C LYS A 138 -8.75 9.95 8.24
N LEU A 139 -8.81 10.85 9.21
CA LEU A 139 -8.49 10.55 10.59
C LEU A 139 -9.60 9.69 11.21
N VAL A 140 -9.20 8.60 11.85
CA VAL A 140 -10.07 7.65 12.54
C VAL A 140 -9.55 7.36 13.96
N PRO A 141 -10.41 6.97 14.90
CA PRO A 141 -10.01 6.54 16.23
C PRO A 141 -8.97 5.40 16.22
N ALA A 142 -7.98 5.48 17.09
CA ALA A 142 -7.01 4.40 17.36
C ALA A 142 -6.95 4.15 18.86
N LEU A 143 -5.84 4.44 19.55
CA LEU A 143 -5.75 4.31 21.02
C LEU A 143 -6.65 5.30 21.77
N ALA A 144 -7.03 6.41 21.14
CA ALA A 144 -8.13 7.26 21.58
C ALA A 144 -9.43 6.84 20.88
N GLU A 145 -10.49 6.59 21.66
CA GLU A 145 -11.85 6.33 21.17
C GLU A 145 -12.46 7.57 20.52
N SER A 146 -12.13 8.74 21.08
CA SER A 146 -12.64 10.04 20.63
C SER A 146 -11.76 11.17 21.16
N TRP A 147 -11.87 12.35 20.55
CA TRP A 147 -11.30 13.58 21.07
C TRP A 147 -12.25 14.76 20.84
N THR A 148 -12.13 15.77 21.70
CA THR A 148 -12.87 17.03 21.59
C THR A 148 -11.90 18.20 21.65
N LEU A 149 -12.12 19.21 20.81
CA LEU A 149 -11.44 20.49 20.87
C LEU A 149 -12.34 21.48 21.61
N ALA A 150 -11.82 22.12 22.66
CA ALA A 150 -12.53 23.17 23.38
C ALA A 150 -12.70 24.43 22.52
N SER A 151 -13.63 25.31 22.93
CA SER A 151 -13.95 26.55 22.21
C SER A 151 -12.79 27.55 22.10
N ASP A 152 -11.74 27.37 22.89
CA ASP A 152 -10.50 28.15 22.84
C ASP A 152 -9.60 27.78 21.64
N ASN A 153 -9.88 26.66 20.96
CA ASN A 153 -9.04 26.05 19.92
C ASN A 153 -7.62 25.66 20.40
N LEU A 154 -7.43 25.50 21.71
CA LEU A 154 -6.15 25.17 22.33
C LEU A 154 -6.21 23.84 23.07
N THR A 155 -7.34 23.51 23.69
CA THR A 155 -7.42 22.38 24.61
C THR A 155 -8.08 21.17 23.94
N TYR A 156 -7.30 20.10 23.76
CA TYR A 156 -7.77 18.80 23.30
C TYR A 156 -7.97 17.85 24.48
N THR A 157 -9.15 17.25 24.58
CA THR A 157 -9.40 16.14 25.52
C THR A 157 -9.58 14.85 24.73
N PHE A 158 -8.74 13.85 25.01
CA PHE A 158 -8.81 12.52 24.42
C PHE A 158 -9.38 11.53 25.44
N LYS A 159 -10.32 10.70 24.98
CA LYS A 159 -10.83 9.53 25.72
C LYS A 159 -10.08 8.29 25.21
N LEU A 160 -9.30 7.66 26.07
CA LEU A 160 -8.43 6.54 25.72
C LEU A 160 -9.12 5.19 25.95
N ARG A 161 -8.65 4.17 25.24
CA ARG A 161 -9.18 2.81 25.37
C ARG A 161 -8.78 2.17 26.71
N PRO A 162 -9.75 1.76 27.56
CA PRO A 162 -9.45 1.19 28.87
C PRO A 162 -8.87 -0.23 28.81
N ASN A 163 -9.06 -0.94 27.70
CA ASN A 163 -8.69 -2.35 27.53
C ASN A 163 -7.44 -2.54 26.65
N ALA A 164 -6.81 -1.46 26.19
CA ALA A 164 -5.58 -1.57 25.43
C ALA A 164 -4.41 -1.99 26.34
N ARG A 165 -3.55 -2.86 25.80
CA ARG A 165 -2.37 -3.39 26.47
C ARG A 165 -1.20 -3.38 25.50
N PHE A 166 0.00 -3.22 26.04
CA PHE A 166 1.21 -3.48 25.31
C PHE A 166 1.41 -4.99 25.09
N HIS A 167 2.26 -5.36 24.15
CA HIS A 167 2.55 -6.75 23.80
C HIS A 167 3.13 -7.58 24.96
N ASP A 168 3.71 -6.92 25.97
CA ASP A 168 4.21 -7.52 27.20
C ASP A 168 3.11 -7.72 28.28
N GLY A 169 1.86 -7.34 27.99
CA GLY A 169 0.71 -7.46 28.87
C GLY A 169 0.46 -6.26 29.78
N THR A 170 1.39 -5.30 29.84
CA THR A 170 1.22 -4.09 30.65
C THR A 170 0.04 -3.24 30.12
N PRO A 171 -0.77 -2.62 31.01
CA PRO A 171 -1.90 -1.82 30.58
C PRO A 171 -1.44 -0.50 29.95
N PHE A 172 -2.08 -0.09 28.85
CA PHE A 172 -1.90 1.23 28.26
C PHE A 172 -2.70 2.29 29.03
N SER A 173 -2.14 3.50 29.16
CA SER A 173 -2.74 4.61 29.86
C SER A 173 -2.33 5.98 29.31
N SER A 174 -3.01 7.03 29.77
CA SER A 174 -2.66 8.44 29.50
C SER A 174 -1.23 8.81 29.91
N ARG A 175 -0.64 8.10 30.87
CA ARG A 175 0.76 8.33 31.31
C ARG A 175 1.76 7.89 30.23
N ASP A 176 1.46 6.82 29.50
CA ASP A 176 2.31 6.34 28.41
C ASP A 176 2.29 7.31 27.23
N VAL A 177 1.13 7.95 27.00
CA VAL A 177 1.01 9.01 25.99
C VAL A 177 1.83 10.22 26.38
N LYS A 178 1.71 10.67 27.64
CA LYS A 178 2.49 11.79 28.16
C LYS A 178 3.99 11.52 28.02
N PHE A 179 4.45 10.35 28.47
CA PHE A 179 5.84 9.93 28.33
C PHE A 179 6.30 9.96 26.86
N SER A 180 5.51 9.38 25.95
CA SER A 180 5.86 9.28 24.53
C SER A 180 6.04 10.66 23.89
N PHE A 181 5.13 11.59 24.18
CA PHE A 181 5.15 12.93 23.59
C PHE A 181 6.24 13.82 24.21
N GLU A 182 6.48 13.71 25.51
CA GLU A 182 7.60 14.39 26.18
C GLU A 182 8.95 13.87 25.65
N ARG A 183 9.10 12.54 25.52
CA ARG A 183 10.27 11.91 24.91
C ARG A 183 10.49 12.39 23.48
N ALA A 184 9.42 12.59 22.70
CA ALA A 184 9.54 13.01 21.30
C ALA A 184 10.20 14.40 21.14
N VAL A 185 10.11 15.28 22.15
CA VAL A 185 10.70 16.64 22.12
C VAL A 185 11.82 16.86 23.13
N ALA A 186 12.21 15.84 23.88
CA ALA A 186 13.35 15.89 24.78
C ALA A 186 14.62 16.36 24.04
N PRO A 187 15.57 17.07 24.70
CA PRO A 187 16.76 17.63 24.04
C PRO A 187 17.56 16.63 23.19
N ASP A 188 17.65 15.39 23.63
CA ASP A 188 18.35 14.27 23.00
C ASP A 188 17.49 13.44 22.03
N SER A 189 16.21 13.80 21.86
CA SER A 189 15.32 13.14 20.90
C SER A 189 15.88 13.13 19.47
N THR A 190 15.67 12.00 18.80
CA THR A 190 16.04 11.79 17.40
C THR A 190 14.81 11.74 16.48
N ASN A 191 13.64 12.12 17.01
CA ASN A 191 12.39 12.09 16.27
C ASN A 191 12.44 13.07 15.10
N ALA A 192 12.24 12.54 13.88
CA ALA A 192 12.33 13.30 12.64
C ALA A 192 11.21 14.36 12.52
N GLN A 193 10.09 14.14 13.21
CA GLN A 193 8.89 14.97 13.17
C GLN A 193 8.63 15.65 14.52
N ARG A 194 9.70 16.06 15.21
CA ARG A 194 9.66 16.85 16.46
C ARG A 194 8.65 18.01 16.42
N TRP A 195 8.50 18.66 15.27
CA TRP A 195 7.60 19.79 15.07
C TRP A 195 6.12 19.47 15.32
N ILE A 196 5.69 18.20 15.29
CA ILE A 196 4.32 17.79 15.61
C ILE A 196 3.96 18.17 17.06
N PHE A 197 4.96 18.10 17.96
CA PHE A 197 4.78 18.23 19.39
C PHE A 197 5.21 19.61 19.93
N THR A 198 5.98 20.39 19.17
CA THR A 198 6.41 21.73 19.60
C THR A 198 5.26 22.70 19.97
N PRO A 199 4.05 22.59 19.37
CA PRO A 199 2.91 23.42 19.76
C PRO A 199 2.33 23.07 21.13
N ILE A 200 2.68 21.93 21.74
CA ILE A 200 2.16 21.52 23.04
C ILE A 200 2.70 22.44 24.14
N ALA A 201 1.79 22.99 24.94
CA ALA A 201 2.08 23.77 26.14
C ALA A 201 2.10 22.87 27.40
N SER A 202 1.11 21.99 27.54
CA SER A 202 1.03 21.04 28.66
C SER A 202 0.37 19.72 28.24
N ILE A 203 0.72 18.66 28.96
CA ILE A 203 0.08 17.34 28.87
C ILE A 203 -0.32 16.92 30.28
N GLU A 204 -1.62 16.75 30.49
CA GLU A 204 -2.20 16.31 31.75
C GLU A 204 -2.81 14.92 31.57
N ALA A 205 -2.47 14.04 32.52
CA ALA A 205 -2.93 12.65 32.59
C ALA A 205 -3.67 12.44 33.92
N PRO A 206 -4.85 13.08 34.12
CA PRO A 206 -5.56 13.09 35.39
C PRO A 206 -6.01 11.69 35.84
N ASP A 207 -6.30 10.81 34.88
CA ASP A 207 -6.66 9.41 35.11
C ASP A 207 -6.20 8.54 33.92
N PRO A 208 -6.21 7.20 34.03
CA PRO A 208 -5.67 6.32 32.99
C PRO A 208 -6.32 6.46 31.61
N VAL A 209 -7.58 6.89 31.53
CA VAL A 209 -8.37 6.91 30.29
C VAL A 209 -8.70 8.31 29.78
N ARG A 210 -8.22 9.34 30.49
CA ARG A 210 -8.40 10.75 30.10
C ARG A 210 -7.05 11.40 29.93
N LEU A 211 -6.84 11.99 28.76
CA LEU A 211 -5.66 12.77 28.42
C LEU A 211 -6.09 14.16 27.99
N ILE A 212 -5.46 15.19 28.55
CA ILE A 212 -5.72 16.59 28.18
C ILE A 212 -4.41 17.17 27.65
N ILE A 213 -4.45 17.70 26.43
CA ILE A 213 -3.33 18.37 25.79
C ILE A 213 -3.74 19.81 25.53
N THR A 214 -2.96 20.75 26.05
CA THR A 214 -3.16 22.19 25.81
C THR A 214 -2.07 22.68 24.85
N LEU A 215 -2.46 23.37 23.80
CA LEU A 215 -1.54 23.96 22.83
C LEU A 215 -1.18 25.41 23.21
N LYS A 216 0.00 25.86 22.76
CA LYS A 216 0.49 27.24 22.88
C LYS A 216 -0.29 28.21 22.00
N GLN A 217 -0.76 27.72 20.86
CA GLN A 217 -1.52 28.47 19.86
C GLN A 217 -2.39 27.52 19.03
N PRO A 218 -3.47 27.99 18.40
CA PRO A 218 -4.29 27.17 17.54
C PRO A 218 -3.44 26.57 16.41
N THR A 219 -3.45 25.24 16.30
CA THR A 219 -2.64 24.50 15.33
C THR A 219 -3.52 23.51 14.59
N ALA A 220 -3.95 23.88 13.37
CA ALA A 220 -4.95 23.12 12.61
C ALA A 220 -4.53 21.67 12.31
N ASN A 221 -3.25 21.45 11.99
CA ASN A 221 -2.73 20.14 11.62
C ASN A 221 -2.30 19.27 12.81
N PHE A 222 -2.58 19.69 14.06
CA PHE A 222 -2.09 18.98 15.24
C PHE A 222 -2.55 17.52 15.28
N VAL A 223 -3.86 17.27 15.22
CA VAL A 223 -4.41 15.89 15.26
C VAL A 223 -3.99 15.09 14.02
N TYR A 224 -3.83 15.74 12.86
CA TYR A 224 -3.33 15.08 11.66
C TYR A 224 -1.91 14.55 11.86
N GLY A 225 -1.01 15.35 12.44
CA GLY A 225 0.34 14.91 12.78
C GLY A 225 0.36 13.75 13.78
N LEU A 226 -0.59 13.69 14.71
CA LEU A 226 -0.71 12.57 15.67
C LEU A 226 -1.07 11.21 15.02
N SER A 227 -1.47 11.19 13.74
CA SER A 227 -1.72 9.95 13.00
C SER A 227 -0.46 9.31 12.40
N TRP A 228 0.66 10.02 12.45
CA TRP A 228 1.91 9.57 11.82
C TRP A 228 2.68 8.60 12.72
N GLY A 229 3.54 7.79 12.10
CA GLY A 229 4.36 6.81 12.81
C GLY A 229 5.31 7.42 13.84
N ASP A 230 5.66 8.69 13.68
CA ASP A 230 6.52 9.43 14.60
C ASP A 230 5.79 9.84 15.90
N ALA A 231 4.46 9.66 15.95
CA ALA A 231 3.60 9.96 17.09
C ALA A 231 2.94 8.73 17.73
N VAL A 232 3.49 7.54 17.48
CA VAL A 232 3.06 6.32 18.15
C VAL A 232 3.35 6.36 19.65
N ILE A 233 2.58 5.58 20.41
CA ILE A 233 2.74 5.46 21.85
C ILE A 233 3.68 4.29 22.17
N VAL A 234 4.67 4.56 23.02
CA VAL A 234 5.64 3.59 23.52
C VAL A 234 5.57 3.51 25.04
N SER A 235 5.85 2.32 25.59
CA SER A 235 5.96 2.13 27.04
C SER A 235 7.32 2.63 27.54
N PRO A 236 7.38 3.32 28.69
CA PRO A 236 8.65 3.74 29.28
C PRO A 236 9.59 2.57 29.60
N ALA A 237 9.04 1.37 29.88
CA ALA A 237 9.83 0.19 30.22
C ALA A 237 10.56 -0.40 29.00
N THR A 238 10.05 -0.20 27.79
CA THR A 238 10.54 -0.88 26.57
C THR A 238 11.08 0.08 25.51
N ALA A 239 10.78 1.38 25.61
CA ALA A 239 11.14 2.40 24.61
C ALA A 239 12.62 2.42 24.23
N ALA A 240 13.54 2.09 25.13
CA ALA A 240 14.97 2.03 24.84
C ALA A 240 15.34 0.88 23.88
N ASN A 241 14.61 -0.24 23.93
CA ASN A 241 14.89 -1.46 23.16
C ASN A 241 14.12 -1.56 21.84
N ASN A 242 13.14 -0.67 21.61
CA ASN A 242 12.28 -0.70 20.43
C ASN A 242 13.03 -0.65 19.08
N LYS A 243 14.30 -0.23 19.06
CA LYS A 243 15.13 -0.26 17.85
C LYS A 243 15.36 -1.67 17.31
N THR A 244 15.31 -2.69 18.17
CA THR A 244 15.60 -4.09 17.81
C THR A 244 14.54 -5.07 18.29
N ASP A 245 13.87 -4.77 19.41
CA ASP A 245 12.85 -5.62 20.01
C ASP A 245 11.64 -4.75 20.39
N PRO A 246 10.80 -4.39 19.40
CA PRO A 246 9.73 -3.43 19.59
C PRO A 246 8.53 -4.02 20.34
N VAL A 247 8.08 -3.28 21.37
CA VAL A 247 6.87 -3.58 22.13
C VAL A 247 5.89 -2.43 21.97
N GLY A 248 4.78 -2.69 21.27
CA GLY A 248 3.70 -1.74 21.06
C GLY A 248 2.35 -2.29 21.54
N THR A 249 1.25 -1.72 21.05
CA THR A 249 -0.13 -2.11 21.38
C THR A 249 -0.86 -2.78 20.22
N GLY A 250 -0.21 -2.84 19.05
CA GLY A 250 -0.82 -3.20 17.78
C GLY A 250 -1.27 -4.66 17.64
N PRO A 251 -1.93 -4.99 16.52
CA PRO A 251 -2.48 -6.30 16.23
C PRO A 251 -1.45 -7.40 15.97
N PHE A 252 -0.18 -7.04 15.75
CA PHE A 252 0.93 -7.96 15.57
C PHE A 252 2.08 -7.64 16.52
N LYS A 253 2.74 -8.69 17.01
CA LYS A 253 3.91 -8.65 17.88
C LYS A 253 5.15 -9.00 17.08
N PHE A 254 6.27 -8.37 17.41
CA PHE A 254 7.56 -8.79 16.90
C PHE A 254 7.86 -10.23 17.31
N ALA A 255 8.34 -11.04 16.37
CA ALA A 255 8.74 -12.42 16.65
C ALA A 255 10.23 -12.63 16.37
N ARG A 256 10.72 -12.20 15.20
CA ARG A 256 12.11 -12.41 14.82
C ARG A 256 12.57 -11.46 13.73
N TRP A 257 13.85 -11.11 13.74
CA TRP A 257 14.51 -10.42 12.65
C TRP A 257 15.79 -11.15 12.21
N ASN A 258 15.76 -11.71 11.01
CA ASN A 258 16.94 -12.22 10.33
C ASN A 258 17.49 -11.10 9.43
N ARG A 259 18.53 -10.40 9.92
CA ARG A 259 19.15 -9.28 9.21
C ARG A 259 19.55 -9.66 7.79
N GLY A 260 19.23 -8.81 6.82
CA GLY A 260 19.48 -9.04 5.40
C GLY A 260 18.54 -10.03 4.70
N ASP A 261 17.61 -10.68 5.40
CA ASP A 261 16.67 -11.65 4.80
C ASP A 261 15.21 -11.28 5.07
N ARG A 262 14.76 -11.34 6.33
CA ARG A 262 13.35 -11.15 6.66
C ARG A 262 13.09 -10.74 8.11
N LEU A 263 11.90 -10.18 8.33
CA LEU A 263 11.34 -9.90 9.63
C LEU A 263 9.98 -10.58 9.78
N GLU A 264 9.78 -11.23 10.93
CA GLU A 264 8.61 -12.05 11.21
C GLU A 264 7.81 -11.42 12.35
N LEU A 265 6.51 -11.30 12.14
CA LEU A 265 5.52 -10.88 13.12
C LEU A 265 4.52 -12.01 13.39
N THR A 266 4.03 -12.06 14.62
CA THR A 266 2.98 -12.99 15.06
C THR A 266 1.76 -12.20 15.53
N ARG A 267 0.56 -12.74 15.35
CA ARG A 267 -0.66 -12.07 15.80
C ARG A 267 -0.63 -11.83 17.31
N ASN A 268 -1.09 -10.65 17.71
CA ASN A 268 -1.40 -10.35 19.10
C ASN A 268 -2.79 -10.89 19.42
N ASP A 269 -2.87 -12.08 20.03
CA ASP A 269 -4.16 -12.67 20.39
C ASP A 269 -4.88 -11.91 21.51
N ASP A 270 -4.20 -11.01 22.23
CA ASP A 270 -4.76 -10.11 23.25
C ASP A 270 -5.04 -8.70 22.71
N TYR A 271 -5.01 -8.51 21.39
CA TYR A 271 -5.28 -7.22 20.77
C TYR A 271 -6.66 -6.69 21.17
N TRP A 272 -6.71 -5.41 21.55
CA TRP A 272 -7.91 -4.76 22.06
C TRP A 272 -9.01 -4.58 21.00
N GLY A 273 -8.61 -4.58 19.72
CA GLY A 273 -9.49 -4.38 18.57
C GLY A 273 -9.89 -5.69 17.87
N ALA A 274 -10.25 -5.58 16.59
CA ALA A 274 -10.54 -6.75 15.76
C ALA A 274 -9.25 -7.53 15.49
N LYS A 275 -9.21 -8.80 15.90
CA LYS A 275 -8.04 -9.66 15.70
C LYS A 275 -7.81 -9.92 14.21
N PRO A 276 -6.57 -9.82 13.71
CA PRO A 276 -6.26 -10.23 12.35
C PRO A 276 -6.65 -11.69 12.10
N ALA A 277 -7.21 -11.97 10.92
CA ALA A 277 -7.48 -13.34 10.51
C ALA A 277 -6.18 -14.15 10.37
N LEU A 278 -5.08 -13.49 9.99
CA LEU A 278 -3.76 -14.08 9.82
C LEU A 278 -3.06 -14.26 11.17
N ALA A 279 -2.48 -15.43 11.43
CA ALA A 279 -1.64 -15.63 12.60
C ALA A 279 -0.22 -15.08 12.42
N LYS A 280 0.27 -14.95 11.18
CA LYS A 280 1.66 -14.54 10.89
C LYS A 280 1.77 -13.56 9.73
N ALA A 281 2.73 -12.65 9.83
CA ALA A 281 3.15 -11.79 8.72
C ALA A 281 4.68 -11.83 8.61
N VAL A 282 5.19 -12.03 7.40
CA VAL A 282 6.63 -12.08 7.12
C VAL A 282 6.96 -10.99 6.12
N PHE A 283 7.88 -10.11 6.47
CA PHE A 283 8.43 -9.09 5.58
C PHE A 283 9.76 -9.58 5.03
N ARG A 284 9.82 -9.93 3.75
CA ARG A 284 11.02 -10.43 3.06
C ARG A 284 11.69 -9.28 2.30
N PHE A 285 12.98 -9.07 2.56
CA PHE A 285 13.75 -7.99 1.95
C PHE A 285 14.36 -8.45 0.62
N ILE A 286 14.00 -7.79 -0.47
CA ILE A 286 14.53 -8.09 -1.82
C ILE A 286 14.83 -6.76 -2.51
N SER A 287 16.12 -6.42 -2.61
CA SER A 287 16.56 -5.15 -3.21
C SER A 287 16.59 -5.17 -4.73
N ASP A 288 16.90 -6.32 -5.35
CA ASP A 288 17.01 -6.45 -6.81
C ASP A 288 15.61 -6.52 -7.47
N PRO A 289 15.26 -5.60 -8.38
CA PRO A 289 13.93 -5.57 -9.00
C PRO A 289 13.55 -6.83 -9.77
N GLN A 290 14.49 -7.49 -10.45
CA GLN A 290 14.19 -8.71 -11.22
C GLN A 290 13.94 -9.90 -10.28
N ALA A 291 14.67 -9.98 -9.16
CA ALA A 291 14.39 -10.93 -8.09
C ALA A 291 13.02 -10.70 -7.43
N GLN A 292 12.57 -9.45 -7.27
CA GLN A 292 11.22 -9.14 -6.78
C GLN A 292 10.14 -9.74 -7.69
N VAL A 293 10.27 -9.51 -9.01
CA VAL A 293 9.36 -10.05 -10.03
C VAL A 293 9.38 -11.58 -10.04
N ALA A 294 10.56 -12.18 -9.98
CA ALA A 294 10.71 -13.63 -9.94
C ALA A 294 10.05 -14.24 -8.69
N ALA A 295 10.26 -13.65 -7.50
CA ALA A 295 9.67 -14.11 -6.25
C ALA A 295 8.13 -14.03 -6.25
N LEU A 296 7.55 -12.95 -6.79
CA LEU A 296 6.10 -12.83 -6.97
C LEU A 296 5.54 -13.91 -7.89
N ARG A 297 6.17 -14.14 -9.04
CA ARG A 297 5.70 -15.15 -10.02
C ARG A 297 5.88 -16.59 -9.52
N ALA A 298 6.90 -16.84 -8.70
CA ALA A 298 7.12 -18.12 -8.05
C ALA A 298 6.11 -18.40 -6.91
N GLY A 299 5.44 -17.37 -6.38
CA GLY A 299 4.57 -17.49 -5.21
C GLY A 299 5.31 -17.50 -3.87
N ASP A 300 6.60 -17.14 -3.88
CA ASP A 300 7.41 -16.96 -2.69
C ASP A 300 6.95 -15.77 -1.83
N ILE A 301 6.34 -14.77 -2.48
CA ILE A 301 5.79 -13.55 -1.90
C ILE A 301 4.32 -13.46 -2.32
N ASP A 302 3.44 -13.14 -1.38
CA ASP A 302 2.01 -12.96 -1.64
C ASP A 302 1.69 -11.55 -2.14
N VAL A 303 2.39 -10.55 -1.59
CA VAL A 303 2.16 -9.13 -1.89
C VAL A 303 3.50 -8.40 -1.95
N PHE A 304 3.69 -7.55 -2.95
CA PHE A 304 4.81 -6.60 -2.96
C PHE A 304 4.25 -5.18 -3.03
N THR A 305 4.54 -4.39 -2.01
CA THR A 305 4.19 -2.97 -1.95
C THR A 305 5.32 -2.17 -2.61
N ASN A 306 4.97 -1.30 -3.57
CA ASN A 306 5.96 -0.47 -4.28
C ASN A 306 7.04 -1.25 -5.07
N LEU A 307 6.59 -2.16 -5.95
CA LEU A 307 7.47 -2.93 -6.82
C LEU A 307 8.39 -2.01 -7.64
N SER A 308 9.70 -2.26 -7.57
CA SER A 308 10.73 -1.41 -8.19
C SER A 308 11.07 -1.81 -9.65
N ALA A 309 10.13 -2.47 -10.33
CA ALA A 309 10.26 -2.99 -11.70
C ALA A 309 9.03 -2.58 -12.55
N PRO A 310 8.85 -1.30 -12.88
CA PRO A 310 7.67 -0.83 -13.60
C PRO A 310 7.54 -1.45 -15.01
N GLU A 311 8.65 -1.80 -15.64
CA GLU A 311 8.71 -2.50 -16.94
C GLU A 311 8.10 -3.91 -16.89
N ALA A 312 8.05 -4.54 -15.70
CA ALA A 312 7.47 -5.87 -15.52
C ALA A 312 5.94 -5.83 -15.36
N ILE A 313 5.32 -4.66 -15.18
CA ILE A 313 3.88 -4.52 -14.93
C ILE A 313 3.00 -5.15 -16.03
N PRO A 314 3.27 -4.99 -17.35
CA PRO A 314 2.49 -5.65 -18.39
C PRO A 314 2.53 -7.18 -18.27
N GLN A 315 3.70 -7.74 -17.97
CA GLN A 315 3.87 -9.17 -17.77
C GLN A 315 3.15 -9.67 -16.51
N LEU A 316 3.24 -8.94 -15.40
CA LEU A 316 2.57 -9.30 -14.15
C LEU A 316 1.03 -9.23 -14.27
N LYS A 317 0.50 -8.28 -15.06
CA LYS A 317 -0.94 -8.21 -15.37
C LYS A 317 -1.44 -9.38 -16.21
N ALA A 318 -0.58 -9.98 -17.01
CA ALA A 318 -0.92 -11.13 -17.84
C ALA A 318 -0.93 -12.45 -17.05
N ASP A 319 -0.34 -12.48 -15.84
CA ASP A 319 -0.35 -13.66 -14.97
C ASP A 319 -1.71 -13.79 -14.26
N PRO A 320 -2.50 -14.86 -14.53
CA PRO A 320 -3.82 -15.01 -13.93
C PRO A 320 -3.79 -15.26 -12.42
N LYS A 321 -2.62 -15.54 -11.83
CA LYS A 321 -2.47 -15.72 -10.38
C LYS A 321 -2.27 -14.40 -9.64
N LEU A 322 -1.95 -13.33 -10.34
CA LEU A 322 -1.58 -12.05 -9.75
C LEU A 322 -2.64 -10.99 -10.02
N LYS A 323 -2.83 -10.12 -9.02
CA LYS A 323 -3.64 -8.91 -9.16
C LYS A 323 -2.74 -7.70 -9.03
N VAL A 324 -2.54 -7.00 -10.14
CA VAL A 324 -1.82 -5.72 -10.13
C VAL A 324 -2.81 -4.59 -9.84
N THR A 325 -2.54 -3.85 -8.76
CA THR A 325 -3.31 -2.65 -8.40
C THR A 325 -2.41 -1.43 -8.57
N LEU A 326 -2.85 -0.46 -9.37
CA LEU A 326 -2.20 0.84 -9.48
C LEU A 326 -2.93 1.82 -8.56
N GLY A 327 -2.21 2.37 -7.60
CA GLY A 327 -2.71 3.37 -6.65
C GLY A 327 -1.96 4.68 -6.80
N LYS A 328 -2.55 5.75 -6.26
CA LYS A 328 -1.87 7.03 -6.06
C LYS A 328 -1.20 7.03 -4.69
N THR A 329 -0.09 7.75 -4.55
CA THR A 329 0.63 7.92 -3.29
C THR A 329 0.65 9.39 -2.90
N GLU A 330 0.98 9.66 -1.64
CA GLU A 330 1.36 11.01 -1.16
C GLU A 330 2.82 11.35 -1.51
N GLY A 331 3.49 10.55 -2.35
CA GLY A 331 4.89 10.76 -2.69
C GLY A 331 5.04 11.64 -3.93
N GLU A 332 5.79 12.74 -3.79
CA GLU A 332 6.17 13.58 -4.91
C GLU A 332 7.62 13.32 -5.34
N THR A 333 7.84 13.25 -6.66
CA THR A 333 9.19 13.35 -7.21
C THR A 333 9.48 14.79 -7.59
N ILE A 334 10.46 15.41 -6.92
CA ILE A 334 10.85 16.80 -7.17
C ILE A 334 12.29 16.89 -7.66
N LEU A 335 12.55 17.84 -8.55
CA LEU A 335 13.90 18.36 -8.76
C LEU A 335 14.13 19.50 -7.76
N ALA A 336 14.71 19.17 -6.61
CA ALA A 336 15.07 20.17 -5.61
C ALA A 336 16.25 21.03 -6.10
N ILE A 337 16.06 22.35 -6.10
CA ILE A 337 17.08 23.33 -6.51
C ILE A 337 17.49 24.14 -5.28
N ASN A 338 18.80 24.21 -5.01
CA ASN A 338 19.31 25.09 -3.97
C ASN A 338 19.34 26.54 -4.48
N ASN A 339 18.27 27.27 -4.17
CA ASN A 339 18.08 28.66 -4.58
C ASN A 339 19.14 29.64 -4.05
N ALA A 340 19.95 29.26 -3.05
CA ALA A 340 21.00 30.11 -2.52
C ALA A 340 22.32 30.05 -3.33
N LYS A 341 22.48 29.06 -4.22
CA LYS A 341 23.72 28.83 -4.96
C LYS A 341 23.61 29.36 -6.39
N ALA A 342 24.54 30.20 -6.83
CA ALA A 342 24.61 30.63 -8.22
C ALA A 342 24.84 29.43 -9.17
N PRO A 343 24.22 29.39 -10.37
CA PRO A 343 23.34 30.42 -10.96
C PRO A 343 21.86 30.32 -10.54
N PHE A 344 21.51 29.38 -9.66
CA PHE A 344 20.12 29.11 -9.27
C PHE A 344 19.51 30.18 -8.36
N SER A 345 20.29 31.15 -7.89
CA SER A 345 19.78 32.35 -7.22
C SER A 345 18.94 33.24 -8.14
N ASP A 346 19.21 33.25 -9.45
CA ASP A 346 18.38 33.93 -10.43
C ASP A 346 17.11 33.12 -10.75
N VAL A 347 15.94 33.71 -10.51
CA VAL A 347 14.64 33.07 -10.78
C VAL A 347 14.46 32.71 -12.25
N ARG A 348 15.04 33.47 -13.17
CA ARG A 348 14.95 33.23 -14.62
C ARG A 348 15.62 31.93 -15.01
N VAL A 349 16.72 31.57 -14.33
CA VAL A 349 17.42 30.29 -14.54
C VAL A 349 16.52 29.13 -14.10
N ARG A 350 15.84 29.25 -12.96
CA ARG A 350 14.92 28.21 -12.46
C ARG A 350 13.67 28.05 -13.33
N GLN A 351 13.14 29.16 -13.84
CA GLN A 351 12.05 29.16 -14.82
C GLN A 351 12.48 28.49 -16.13
N ALA A 352 13.67 28.82 -16.66
CA ALA A 352 14.20 28.18 -17.86
C ALA A 352 14.36 26.66 -17.69
N ILE A 353 14.88 26.21 -16.54
CA ILE A 353 14.95 24.78 -16.19
C ILE A 353 13.54 24.17 -16.16
N SER A 354 12.58 24.82 -15.51
CA SER A 354 11.21 24.28 -15.43
C SER A 354 10.53 24.15 -16.80
N HIS A 355 10.82 25.07 -17.73
CA HIS A 355 10.27 25.04 -19.09
C HIS A 355 10.94 24.02 -20.02
N VAL A 356 12.21 23.67 -19.79
CA VAL A 356 12.92 22.69 -20.63
C VAL A 356 12.62 21.23 -20.24
N LEU A 357 12.08 20.99 -19.05
CA LEU A 357 11.76 19.65 -18.57
C LEU A 357 10.47 19.13 -19.22
N ASP A 358 10.63 18.19 -20.15
CA ASP A 358 9.53 17.35 -20.62
C ASP A 358 9.22 16.25 -19.58
N ARG A 359 8.38 16.61 -18.61
CA ARG A 359 7.94 15.71 -17.54
C ARG A 359 7.31 14.43 -18.08
N LYS A 360 6.67 14.51 -19.26
CA LYS A 360 6.00 13.36 -19.87
C LYS A 360 6.99 12.33 -20.39
N THR A 361 7.98 12.80 -21.15
CA THR A 361 9.05 11.93 -21.63
C THR A 361 9.83 11.33 -20.46
N ILE A 362 10.09 12.09 -19.40
CA ILE A 362 10.76 11.58 -18.19
C ILE A 362 9.92 10.48 -17.51
N ALA A 363 8.62 10.70 -17.28
CA ALA A 363 7.75 9.72 -16.65
C ALA A 363 7.65 8.43 -17.47
N LEU A 364 7.43 8.55 -18.79
CA LEU A 364 7.38 7.40 -19.70
C LEU A 364 8.72 6.64 -19.74
N GLY A 365 9.84 7.35 -19.73
CA GLY A 365 11.17 6.72 -19.75
C GLY A 365 11.50 5.96 -18.47
N ILE A 366 11.05 6.43 -17.31
CA ILE A 366 11.33 5.80 -16.01
C ILE A 366 10.33 4.67 -15.72
N TYR A 367 9.03 4.89 -15.97
CA TYR A 367 7.97 3.99 -15.52
C TYR A 367 7.34 3.18 -16.66
N GLY A 368 7.60 3.50 -17.93
CA GLY A 368 6.96 2.81 -19.06
C GLY A 368 5.45 3.07 -19.19
N PHE A 369 4.88 3.97 -18.39
CA PHE A 369 3.50 4.45 -18.46
C PHE A 369 3.41 5.92 -18.02
N ASP A 370 2.32 6.59 -18.41
CA ASP A 370 2.08 8.00 -18.08
C ASP A 370 1.70 8.15 -16.60
N LEU A 371 2.20 9.20 -15.94
CA LEU A 371 1.90 9.50 -14.53
C LEU A 371 0.99 10.73 -14.43
N ASP A 372 0.31 10.87 -13.30
CA ASP A 372 -0.41 12.11 -12.98
C ASP A 372 0.60 13.24 -12.68
N TYR A 373 0.60 14.28 -13.51
CA TYR A 373 1.46 15.45 -13.30
C TYR A 373 0.84 16.40 -12.29
N ILE A 374 1.49 16.56 -11.15
CA ILE A 374 1.09 17.56 -10.16
C ILE A 374 1.57 18.96 -10.56
N GLY A 375 0.69 19.95 -10.40
CA GLY A 375 1.00 21.38 -10.61
C GLY A 375 1.42 22.10 -9.31
N SER A 376 1.32 21.42 -8.17
CA SER A 376 1.61 21.96 -6.85
C SER A 376 2.66 21.10 -6.12
N HIS A 377 3.02 21.50 -4.90
CA HIS A 377 3.86 20.72 -3.99
C HIS A 377 3.09 19.68 -3.17
N PHE A 378 1.80 19.48 -3.48
CA PHE A 378 0.95 18.51 -2.81
C PHE A 378 0.54 17.42 -3.82
N SER A 379 0.40 16.19 -3.33
CA SER A 379 -0.33 15.13 -4.04
C SER A 379 -1.82 15.49 -4.22
N PRO A 380 -2.49 15.03 -5.29
CA PRO A 380 -3.94 15.20 -5.45
C PRO A 380 -4.79 14.54 -4.36
N LEU A 381 -4.17 13.70 -3.52
CA LEU A 381 -4.82 13.08 -2.37
C LEU A 381 -4.84 14.02 -1.14
N HIS A 382 -3.98 15.04 -1.12
CA HIS A 382 -3.88 15.96 -0.01
C HIS A 382 -5.00 17.03 -0.05
N PRO A 383 -5.66 17.36 1.09
CA PRO A 383 -6.75 18.34 1.13
C PRO A 383 -6.37 19.77 0.66
N ALA A 384 -5.08 20.10 0.66
CA ALA A 384 -4.55 21.38 0.20
C ALA A 384 -4.07 21.38 -1.26
N TYR A 385 -4.35 20.32 -2.03
CA TYR A 385 -4.04 20.29 -3.46
C TYR A 385 -4.82 21.38 -4.21
N VAL A 386 -4.12 22.14 -5.06
CA VAL A 386 -4.66 23.25 -5.87
C VAL A 386 -4.41 23.04 -7.35
#